data_AF-A0A820BFL8-F1
#
_entry.id   AF-A0A820BFL8-F1
#
_cell.length_a   1.000
_cell.length_b   1.000
_cell.length_c   1.000
_cell.angle_alpha   90.00
_cell.angle_beta   90.00
_cell.angle_gamma   90.00
#
_symmetry.space_group_name_H-M   'P 1'
#
loop_
_entity.id
_entity.type
_entity.pdbx_description
1 polymer ?
#
loop_
_entity_poly.entity_id
_entity_poly.type
_entity_poly.pdbx_seq_one_letter_code
_entity_poly.pdbx_strand_id
1 'polypeptide(L)'
;MIVKRNCFANKDYLYLYLSSKDKVISLILTPKRHIKRLSELKHENGEMEAFWYDTVKIINRVYNNIDELIYPVLSLNHGTFRTHAYMHLKIDISKDI
;
A
#
# COMPACT_ATOMS: atom_id res chain seq x y z
N MET A 1 -1.77 22.80 -3.29
CA MET A 1 -2.48 21.57 -3.67
C MET A 1 -2.75 20.76 -2.41
N ILE A 2 -3.99 20.76 -1.92
CA ILE A 2 -4.38 20.10 -0.67
C ILE A 2 -4.54 18.60 -0.98
N VAL A 3 -3.61 17.78 -0.51
CA VAL A 3 -3.78 16.33 -0.51
C VAL A 3 -4.85 16.02 0.55
N LYS A 4 -6.09 15.75 0.13
CA LYS A 4 -7.13 15.23 1.03
C LYS A 4 -6.68 13.84 1.50
N ARG A 5 -6.09 13.80 2.70
CA ARG A 5 -5.73 12.57 3.42
C ARG A 5 -7.00 11.91 3.94
N ASN A 6 -7.71 11.19 3.08
CA ASN A 6 -8.70 10.24 3.57
C ASN A 6 -7.94 9.00 4.04
N CYS A 7 -7.49 9.02 5.30
CA CYS A 7 -6.94 7.85 5.96
C CYS A 7 -8.10 6.90 6.28
N PHE A 8 -8.27 5.85 5.49
CA PHE A 8 -9.19 4.76 5.82
C PHE A 8 -8.46 3.85 6.80
N ALA A 9 -8.57 4.15 8.09
CA ALA A 9 -8.19 3.21 9.13
C ALA A 9 -9.25 2.10 9.18
N ASN A 10 -8.82 0.84 9.06
CA ASN A 10 -9.02 -0.17 10.11
C ASN A 10 -8.59 -1.56 9.60
N LYS A 11 -7.33 -1.94 9.83
CA LYS A 11 -6.87 -3.34 9.94
C LYS A 11 -5.63 -3.41 10.83
N ASP A 12 -5.42 -4.54 11.49
CA ASP A 12 -4.48 -4.65 12.63
C ASP A 12 -3.02 -4.32 12.29
N TYR A 13 -2.62 -4.36 11.00
CA TYR A 13 -1.22 -4.28 10.58
C TYR A 13 -0.88 -3.20 9.54
N LEU A 14 -1.84 -2.39 9.08
CA LEU A 14 -1.56 -1.38 8.04
C LEU A 14 -2.33 -0.06 8.17
N TYR A 15 -1.70 1.00 7.67
CA TYR A 15 -2.32 2.26 7.30
C TYR A 15 -2.49 2.35 5.79
N LEU A 16 -3.66 2.80 5.34
CA LEU A 16 -4.01 3.00 3.94
C LEU A 16 -4.33 4.48 3.70
N TYR A 17 -3.76 5.04 2.64
CA TYR A 17 -4.15 6.36 2.16
C TYR A 17 -4.17 6.45 0.64
N LEU A 18 -5.08 7.29 0.12
CA LEU A 18 -5.19 7.59 -1.30
C LEU A 18 -4.28 8.77 -1.64
N SER A 19 -3.47 8.61 -2.69
CA SER A 19 -2.65 9.68 -3.26
C SER A 19 -3.12 9.95 -4.68
N SER A 20 -3.44 11.20 -4.97
CA SER A 20 -3.63 11.69 -6.35
C SER A 20 -2.55 12.72 -6.62
N LYS A 21 -1.50 12.30 -7.33
CA LYS A 21 -0.41 13.18 -7.74
C LYS A 21 -0.21 13.02 -9.23
N ASP A 22 -0.10 14.13 -9.96
CA ASP A 22 0.20 14.14 -11.40
C ASP A 22 -0.79 13.30 -12.23
N LYS A 23 -2.09 13.34 -11.88
CA LYS A 23 -3.19 12.55 -12.47
C LYS A 23 -3.12 11.03 -12.26
N VAL A 24 -2.10 10.53 -11.56
CA VAL A 24 -2.01 9.14 -11.14
C VAL A 24 -2.70 8.98 -9.80
N ILE A 25 -3.72 8.13 -9.75
CA ILE A 25 -4.36 7.69 -8.52
C ILE A 25 -3.60 6.47 -8.01
N SER A 26 -3.12 6.52 -6.77
CA SER A 26 -2.40 5.43 -6.15
C SER A 26 -2.87 5.20 -4.72
N LEU A 27 -2.93 3.94 -4.32
CA LEU A 27 -3.07 3.56 -2.92
C LEU A 27 -1.69 3.41 -2.32
N ILE A 28 -1.51 3.96 -1.13
CA ILE A 28 -0.28 3.77 -0.38
C ILE A 28 -0.59 3.01 0.90
N LEU A 29 0.09 1.87 1.07
CA LEU A 29 0.02 1.04 2.26
C LEU A 29 1.30 1.19 3.06
N THR A 30 1.16 1.30 4.37
CA THR A 30 2.27 1.44 5.32
C THR A 30 2.05 0.47 6.46
N PRO A 31 3.04 -0.34 6.87
CA PRO A 31 2.92 -1.16 8.07
C PRO A 31 2.58 -0.31 9.30
N LYS A 32 1.80 -0.85 10.23
CA LYS A 32 1.43 -0.14 11.46
C LYS A 32 2.63 0.16 12.34
N ARG A 33 3.57 -0.80 12.42
CA ARG A 33 4.86 -0.60 13.09
C ARG A 33 5.76 0.26 12.22
N HIS A 34 6.45 1.21 12.84
CA HIS A 34 7.43 2.01 12.13
C HIS A 34 8.62 1.14 11.69
N ILE A 35 8.69 0.87 10.39
CA ILE A 35 9.81 0.17 9.77
C ILE A 35 10.34 0.94 8.57
N LYS A 36 11.64 0.77 8.29
CA LYS A 36 12.30 1.47 7.19
C LYS A 36 12.46 0.59 5.96
N ARG A 37 12.46 -0.73 6.09
CA ARG A 37 12.69 -1.68 5.00
C ARG A 37 11.70 -2.83 5.05
N LEU A 38 11.46 -3.45 3.90
CA LEU A 38 10.61 -4.65 3.83
C LEU A 38 11.20 -5.79 4.68
N SER A 39 12.53 -5.93 4.72
CA SER A 39 13.24 -6.92 5.53
C SER A 39 13.05 -6.77 7.04
N GLU A 40 12.47 -5.65 7.50
CA GLU A 40 12.14 -5.46 8.91
C GLU A 40 10.76 -6.02 9.26
N LEU A 41 9.91 -6.39 8.28
CA LEU A 41 8.70 -7.18 8.54
C LEU A 41 9.11 -8.58 8.99
N LYS A 42 8.66 -8.99 10.17
CA LYS A 42 9.07 -10.27 10.75
C LYS A 42 8.09 -11.37 10.36
N HIS A 43 8.63 -12.52 9.96
CA HIS A 43 7.88 -13.76 9.79
C HIS A 43 7.56 -14.42 11.14
N GLU A 44 8.47 -14.29 12.11
CA GLU A 44 8.44 -14.98 13.41
C GLU A 44 7.16 -14.70 14.23
N ASN A 45 6.52 -13.56 14.00
CA ASN A 45 5.29 -13.14 14.69
C ASN A 45 4.09 -13.01 13.74
N GLY A 46 4.19 -13.48 12.49
CA GLY A 46 3.10 -13.40 11.51
C GLY A 46 2.86 -12.00 10.92
N GLU A 47 3.70 -11.02 11.22
CA GLU A 47 3.51 -9.62 10.78
C GLU A 47 3.62 -9.49 9.27
N MET A 48 4.57 -10.20 8.65
CA MET A 48 4.75 -10.21 7.19
C MET A 48 3.53 -10.82 6.49
N GLU A 49 3.05 -11.96 6.97
CA GLU A 49 1.91 -12.69 6.44
C GLU A 49 0.64 -11.83 6.54
N ALA A 50 0.41 -11.21 7.71
CA ALA A 50 -0.74 -10.34 7.93
C ALA A 50 -0.71 -9.09 7.03
N PHE A 51 0.45 -8.45 6.88
CA PHE A 51 0.61 -7.29 5.99
C PHE A 51 0.24 -7.63 4.53
N TRP A 52 0.73 -8.75 4.02
CA TRP A 52 0.44 -9.17 2.64
C TRP A 52 -1.00 -9.64 2.46
N TYR A 53 -1.54 -10.40 3.41
CA TYR A 53 -2.94 -10.83 3.40
C TYR A 53 -3.89 -9.63 3.32
N ASP A 54 -3.61 -8.60 4.11
CA ASP A 54 -4.45 -7.40 4.08
C ASP A 54 -4.27 -6.55 2.82
N THR A 55 -3.05 -6.52 2.28
CA THR A 55 -2.76 -5.88 0.98
C THR A 55 -3.57 -6.53 -0.14
N VAL A 56 -3.59 -7.88 -0.22
CA VAL A 56 -4.39 -8.62 -1.21
C VAL A 56 -5.88 -8.32 -1.06
N LYS A 57 -6.40 -8.31 0.17
CA LYS A 57 -7.80 -7.94 0.41
C LYS A 57 -8.14 -6.52 -0.06
N ILE A 58 -7.22 -5.57 0.08
CA ILE A 58 -7.43 -4.19 -0.38
C ILE A 58 -7.44 -4.14 -1.90
N ILE A 59 -6.49 -4.82 -2.55
CA ILE A 59 -6.46 -4.97 -4.01
C ILE A 59 -7.80 -5.55 -4.48
N ASN A 60 -8.19 -6.73 -3.99
CA ASN A 60 -9.46 -7.36 -4.40
C ASN A 60 -10.66 -6.43 -4.20
N ARG A 61 -10.70 -5.67 -3.10
CA ARG A 61 -11.79 -4.72 -2.84
C ARG A 61 -11.82 -3.55 -3.82
N VAL A 62 -10.66 -3.04 -4.20
CA VAL A 62 -10.53 -1.90 -5.12
C VAL A 62 -10.88 -2.34 -6.53
N TYR A 63 -10.50 -3.56 -6.89
CA TYR A 63 -10.72 -4.19 -8.18
C TYR A 63 -11.99 -5.06 -8.23
N ASN A 64 -12.89 -4.89 -7.26
CA ASN A 64 -14.14 -5.65 -7.13
C ASN A 64 -14.96 -5.59 -8.44
N ASN A 65 -15.25 -6.76 -9.03
CA ASN A 65 -16.07 -7.04 -10.23
C ASN A 65 -15.36 -7.26 -11.56
N ILE A 66 -14.08 -7.58 -11.58
CA ILE A 66 -13.46 -8.05 -12.81
C ILE A 66 -13.16 -9.54 -12.62
N ASP A 67 -13.84 -10.40 -13.38
CA ASP A 67 -13.58 -11.86 -13.45
C ASP A 67 -12.18 -12.19 -14.01
N GLU A 68 -11.35 -11.16 -14.21
CA GLU A 68 -9.97 -11.26 -14.66
C GLU A 68 -9.00 -11.07 -13.48
N LEU A 69 -7.92 -11.82 -13.55
CA LEU A 69 -6.84 -11.82 -12.58
C LEU A 69 -6.04 -10.51 -12.73
N ILE A 70 -6.45 -9.44 -12.03
CA ILE A 70 -5.75 -8.15 -12.08
C ILE A 70 -4.53 -8.17 -11.15
N TYR A 71 -3.36 -7.93 -11.74
CA TYR A 71 -2.11 -7.75 -11.04
C TYR A 71 -1.67 -6.28 -11.09
N PRO A 72 -2.00 -5.48 -10.06
CA PRO A 72 -1.60 -4.09 -10.07
C PRO A 72 -0.08 -3.95 -9.96
N VAL A 73 0.45 -2.85 -10.47
CA VAL A 73 1.87 -2.53 -10.30
C VAL A 73 2.13 -2.12 -8.86
N LEU A 74 2.93 -2.94 -8.18
CA LEU A 74 3.40 -2.70 -6.82
C LEU A 74 4.79 -2.06 -6.87
N SER A 75 4.97 -0.94 -6.17
CA SER A 75 6.24 -0.22 -6.09
C SER A 75 6.66 0.01 -4.64
N LEU A 76 7.87 -0.45 -4.32
CA LEU A 76 8.53 -0.19 -3.04
C LEU A 76 9.78 0.65 -3.28
N ASN A 77 9.76 1.89 -2.80
CA ASN A 77 10.90 2.78 -2.92
C ASN A 77 11.83 2.63 -1.71
N HIS A 78 13.13 2.45 -1.97
CA HIS A 78 14.16 2.28 -0.96
C HIS A 78 15.29 3.32 -1.10
N GLY A 79 16.02 3.55 -0.01
CA GLY A 79 17.25 4.34 -0.03
C GLY A 79 17.05 5.80 -0.43
N THR A 80 17.73 6.22 -1.50
CA THR A 80 17.70 7.60 -2.04
C THR A 80 16.44 7.89 -2.88
N PHE A 81 15.68 6.86 -3.27
CA PHE A 81 14.45 7.01 -4.06
C PHE A 81 13.20 7.34 -3.22
N ARG A 82 13.37 7.60 -1.92
CA ARG A 82 12.29 7.97 -1.00
C ARG A 82 12.60 9.27 -0.29
N THR A 83 11.58 10.11 -0.13
CA THR A 83 11.62 11.35 0.65
C THR A 83 11.20 11.13 2.11
N HIS A 84 10.64 9.97 2.43
CA HIS A 84 10.19 9.60 3.77
C HIS A 84 11.03 8.43 4.30
N ALA A 85 11.37 8.44 5.59
CA ALA A 85 12.16 7.38 6.21
C ALA A 85 11.38 6.06 6.42
N TYR A 86 10.06 6.11 6.27
CA TYR A 86 9.11 5.04 6.55
C TYR A 86 8.93 4.17 5.29
N MET A 87 8.66 2.88 5.48
CA MET A 87 8.30 1.98 4.38
C MET A 87 6.90 2.34 3.88
N HIS A 88 6.77 2.53 2.57
CA HIS A 88 5.49 2.72 1.90
C HIS A 88 5.44 1.83 0.66
N LEU A 89 4.40 1.01 0.57
CA LEU A 89 4.04 0.25 -0.62
C LEU A 89 3.07 1.09 -1.45
N LYS A 90 3.46 1.46 -2.67
CA LYS A 90 2.60 2.16 -3.61
C LYS A 90 1.97 1.16 -4.56
N ILE A 91 0.66 1.25 -4.72
CA ILE A 91 -0.14 0.52 -5.71
C ILE A 91 -0.68 1.55 -6.69
N ASP A 92 -0.30 1.45 -7.96
CA ASP A 92 -0.89 2.26 -9.01
C ASP A 92 -2.26 1.69 -9.40
N ILE A 93 -3.31 2.49 -9.24
CA ILE A 93 -4.69 2.11 -9.59
C ILE A 93 -5.24 2.99 -10.73
N SER A 94 -4.36 3.74 -11.42
CA SER A 94 -4.77 4.66 -12.49
C SER A 94 -5.01 4.00 -13.83
N LYS A 95 -4.52 2.77 -14.04
CA LYS A 95 -4.65 2.07 -15.31
C LYS A 95 -6.01 1.38 -15.50
N ASP A 96 -6.83 1.34 -14.46
CA ASP A 96 -7.96 0.41 -14.37
C ASP A 96 -9.26 1.10 -13.89
N ILE A 97 -9.32 2.44 -13.87
CA ILE A 97 -10.52 3.25 -13.58
C ILE A 97 -10.79 4.22 -14.73
#